data_AF-A0A2E8CZQ0-F1
#
_entry.id   AF-A0A2E8CZQ0-F1
#
_cell.length_a   1.000
_cell.length_b   1.000
_cell.length_c   1.000
_cell.angle_alpha   90.00
_cell.angle_beta   90.00
_cell.angle_gamma   90.00
#
_symmetry.space_group_name_H-M   'P 1'
#
loop_
_entity.id
_entity.type
_entity.pdbx_description
1 polymer ?
#
loop_
_entity_poly.entity_id
_entity_poly.type
_entity_poly.pdbx_seq_one_letter_code
_entity_poly.pdbx_strand_id
1 'polypeptide(L)'
;KIWGGGRDVKMARDLGLERFHAQPKWEIPAERVLERLPRASAIIVDQSEPFLGLAERRLERFATRVTLVQARLQDDWSDGLTRQPTSIVSMSAIHHLDPHEKTRLYLQAFDCLDEQGLFVNGDKVRDSDTDKYLTYLQN
;
A
#
# COMPACT_ATOMS: atom_id res chain seq x y z
N LYS A 1 14.26 -15.58 -0.37
CA LYS A 1 15.32 -15.12 0.55
C LYS A 1 16.60 -14.81 -0.22
N ILE A 2 16.88 -13.54 -0.51
CA ILE A 2 18.23 -12.93 -0.51
C ILE A 2 18.01 -11.41 -0.35
N TRP A 3 18.63 -10.77 0.65
CA TRP A 3 18.80 -9.32 0.73
C TRP A 3 20.26 -9.02 0.38
N GLY A 4 20.49 -8.06 -0.52
CA GLY A 4 21.84 -7.61 -0.90
C GLY A 4 21.84 -6.11 -1.16
N GLY A 5 22.58 -5.37 -0.33
CA GLY A 5 22.94 -3.98 -0.59
C GLY A 5 23.95 -3.92 -1.74
N GLY A 6 23.66 -3.11 -2.74
CA GLY A 6 24.47 -2.92 -3.92
C GLY A 6 23.76 -1.98 -4.89
N ARG A 7 24.50 -1.00 -5.40
CA ARG A 7 24.05 0.03 -6.33
C ARG A 7 23.38 -0.58 -7.57
N ASP A 8 22.32 0.10 -8.04
CA ASP A 8 21.58 -0.08 -9.28
C ASP A 8 20.87 -1.44 -9.51
N VAL A 9 19.53 -1.41 -9.43
CA VAL A 9 18.65 -2.19 -10.32
C VAL A 9 17.69 -1.23 -11.01
N LYS A 10 17.84 -1.17 -12.34
CA LYS A 10 16.98 -0.45 -13.27
C LYS A 10 15.74 -1.27 -13.66
N MET A 11 14.77 -0.53 -14.17
CA MET A 11 13.69 -0.92 -15.10
C MET A 11 12.35 -1.40 -14.52
N ALA A 12 11.51 -0.42 -14.19
CA ALA A 12 10.11 -0.45 -14.58
C ALA A 12 9.99 -0.09 -16.08
N ARG A 13 10.43 -0.99 -16.96
CA ARG A 13 10.07 -0.96 -18.39
C ARG A 13 9.08 -2.11 -18.58
N ASP A 14 7.79 -1.78 -18.48
CA ASP A 14 6.64 -2.47 -19.11
C ASP A 14 5.30 -2.15 -18.44
N LEU A 15 5.29 -1.37 -17.35
CA LEU A 15 4.08 -0.67 -16.92
C LEU A 15 4.17 0.75 -17.45
N GLY A 16 3.52 1.06 -18.58
CA GLY A 16 3.50 2.38 -19.23
C GLY A 16 2.95 3.52 -18.36
N LEU A 17 3.68 3.88 -17.31
CA LEU A 17 3.37 4.92 -16.34
C LEU A 17 4.44 6.02 -16.47
N GLU A 18 4.40 6.75 -17.58
CA GLU A 18 5.29 7.90 -17.86
C GLU A 18 4.95 9.17 -17.05
N ARG A 19 4.11 9.09 -16.01
CA ARG A 19 3.73 10.26 -15.21
C ARG A 19 3.81 9.93 -13.72
N PHE A 20 4.90 10.36 -13.09
CA PHE A 20 4.97 10.50 -11.64
C PHE A 20 4.08 11.68 -11.24
N HIS A 21 2.79 11.42 -11.02
CA HIS A 21 1.88 12.37 -10.39
C HIS A 21 1.97 12.13 -8.88
N ALA A 22 2.38 13.15 -8.12
CA ALA A 22 2.20 13.16 -6.67
C ALA A 22 0.71 12.95 -6.40
N GLN A 23 0.35 11.75 -5.95
CA GLN A 23 -1.05 11.38 -5.77
C GLN A 23 -1.59 12.21 -4.59
N PRO A 24 -2.71 12.93 -4.74
CA PRO A 24 -3.39 13.48 -3.57
C PRO A 24 -3.69 12.32 -2.61
N LYS A 25 -3.65 12.56 -1.29
CA LYS A 25 -3.91 11.57 -0.21
C LYS A 25 -5.23 10.79 -0.36
N TRP A 26 -6.06 11.13 -1.34
CA TRP A 26 -7.42 10.68 -1.56
C TRP A 26 -7.60 9.83 -2.82
N GLU A 27 -6.57 9.66 -3.68
CA GLU A 27 -6.66 8.74 -4.82
C GLU A 27 -6.43 7.31 -4.33
N ILE A 28 -7.44 6.45 -4.53
CA ILE A 28 -7.41 5.07 -4.07
C ILE A 28 -6.69 4.25 -5.14
N PRO A 29 -5.50 3.66 -4.88
CA PRO A 29 -4.78 2.86 -5.86
C PRO A 29 -5.63 1.73 -6.44
N ALA A 30 -6.54 1.18 -5.62
CA ALA A 30 -7.49 0.15 -6.02
C ALA A 30 -8.38 0.58 -7.19
N GLU A 31 -8.83 1.84 -7.27
CA GLU A 31 -9.67 2.32 -8.38
C GLU A 31 -8.96 2.10 -9.73
N ARG A 32 -7.70 2.55 -9.82
CA ARG A 32 -6.89 2.44 -11.05
C ARG A 32 -6.60 0.99 -11.42
N VAL A 33 -6.42 0.13 -10.43
CA VAL A 33 -6.23 -1.31 -10.63
C VAL A 33 -7.51 -1.93 -11.16
N LEU A 34 -8.65 -1.65 -10.54
CA LEU A 34 -9.96 -2.21 -10.91
C LEU A 34 -10.42 -1.75 -12.30
N GLU A 35 -10.08 -0.52 -12.70
CA GLU A 35 -10.28 0.02 -14.06
C GLU A 35 -9.48 -0.73 -15.12
N ARG A 36 -8.20 -1.01 -14.84
CA ARG A 36 -7.27 -1.62 -15.81
C ARG A 36 -7.38 -3.14 -15.88
N LEU A 37 -7.78 -3.79 -14.79
CA LEU A 37 -7.81 -5.25 -14.67
C LEU A 37 -9.25 -5.70 -14.38
N PRO A 38 -10.07 -6.03 -15.41
CA PRO A 38 -11.50 -6.31 -15.25
C PRO A 38 -11.83 -7.51 -14.35
N ARG A 39 -10.87 -8.40 -14.10
CA ARG A 39 -11.02 -9.59 -13.24
C ARG A 39 -10.42 -9.42 -11.85
N ALA A 40 -9.75 -8.30 -11.57
CA ALA A 40 -9.20 -8.05 -10.24
C ALA A 40 -10.34 -7.76 -9.25
N SER A 41 -10.18 -8.12 -8.00
CA SER A 41 -10.97 -7.55 -6.91
C SER A 41 -10.03 -6.89 -5.90
N ALA A 42 -10.56 -6.03 -5.05
CA ALA A 42 -9.80 -5.30 -4.06
C ALA A 42 -10.42 -5.49 -2.67
N ILE A 43 -9.56 -5.63 -1.67
CA ILE A 43 -9.93 -5.50 -0.26
C ILE A 43 -9.28 -4.20 0.20
N ILE A 44 -10.08 -3.25 0.67
CA ILE A 44 -9.60 -1.98 1.23
C ILE A 44 -9.55 -2.14 2.74
N VAL A 45 -8.36 -1.98 3.31
CA VAL A 45 -8.13 -2.01 4.76
C VAL A 45 -7.79 -0.60 5.21
N ASP A 46 -8.59 -0.03 6.10
CA ASP A 46 -8.31 1.27 6.72
C ASP A 46 -8.95 1.34 8.12
N GLN A 47 -8.35 2.07 9.04
CA GLN A 47 -8.91 2.26 10.39
C GLN A 47 -10.02 3.32 10.41
N SER A 48 -9.99 4.23 9.44
CA SER A 48 -10.83 5.42 9.39
C SER A 48 -12.13 5.13 8.66
N GLU A 49 -13.21 5.03 9.43
CA GLU A 49 -14.57 4.89 8.92
C GLU A 49 -14.92 5.99 7.87
N PRO A 50 -14.57 7.28 8.04
CA PRO A 50 -14.75 8.27 6.98
C PRO A 50 -14.04 7.94 5.66
N PHE A 51 -12.82 7.39 5.70
CA PHE A 51 -12.09 6.99 4.50
C PHE A 51 -12.72 5.75 3.85
N LEU A 52 -13.17 4.78 4.64
CA LEU A 52 -13.90 3.63 4.10
C LEU A 52 -15.21 4.04 3.45
N GLY A 53 -15.96 4.98 4.04
CA GLY A 53 -17.16 5.53 3.40
C GLY A 53 -16.87 6.30 2.11
N LEU A 54 -15.72 6.98 2.00
CA LEU A 54 -15.27 7.57 0.74
C LEU A 54 -14.90 6.48 -0.29
N ALA A 55 -14.21 5.43 0.14
CA ALA A 55 -13.84 4.31 -0.71
C ALA A 55 -15.06 3.57 -1.25
N GLU A 56 -16.07 3.33 -0.40
CA GLU A 56 -17.35 2.74 -0.77
C GLU A 56 -18.01 3.52 -1.92
N ARG A 57 -18.24 4.82 -1.74
CA ARG A 57 -18.87 5.67 -2.75
C ARG A 57 -18.06 5.74 -4.05
N ARG A 58 -16.74 5.85 -3.95
CA ARG A 58 -15.87 6.00 -5.12
C ARG A 58 -15.76 4.70 -5.93
N LEU A 59 -15.81 3.57 -5.24
CA LEU A 59 -15.63 2.24 -5.84
C LEU A 59 -16.95 1.48 -6.09
N GLU A 60 -18.10 2.09 -5.77
CA GLU A 60 -19.44 1.50 -5.94
C GLU A 60 -19.65 0.87 -7.32
N ARG A 61 -19.15 1.52 -8.38
CA ARG A 61 -19.24 1.04 -9.77
C ARG A 61 -18.57 -0.32 -10.04
N PHE A 62 -17.71 -0.80 -9.13
CA PHE A 62 -17.06 -2.11 -9.22
C PHE A 62 -17.84 -3.20 -8.48
N ALA A 63 -18.96 -2.86 -7.84
CA ALA A 63 -19.91 -3.77 -7.20
C ALA A 63 -19.21 -4.81 -6.29
N THR A 64 -19.50 -6.09 -6.49
CA THR A 64 -19.00 -7.21 -5.68
C THR A 64 -17.48 -7.43 -5.78
N ARG A 65 -16.75 -6.66 -6.59
CA ARG A 65 -15.29 -6.74 -6.71
C ARG A 65 -14.56 -5.98 -5.61
N VAL A 66 -15.27 -5.32 -4.70
CA VAL A 66 -14.68 -4.52 -3.62
C VAL A 66 -15.22 -5.00 -2.27
N THR A 67 -14.31 -5.20 -1.33
CA THR A 67 -14.62 -5.48 0.07
C THR A 67 -13.92 -4.44 0.93
N LEU A 68 -14.59 -3.96 1.98
CA LEU A 68 -14.04 -3.00 2.92
C LEU A 68 -13.83 -3.69 4.27
N VAL A 69 -12.67 -3.49 4.88
CA VAL A 69 -12.29 -4.04 6.18
C VAL A 69 -11.84 -2.87 7.05
N GLN A 70 -12.56 -2.64 8.14
CA GLN A 70 -12.15 -1.66 9.13
C GLN A 70 -11.17 -2.29 10.11
N ALA A 71 -9.90 -1.92 10.00
CA ALA A 71 -8.85 -2.40 10.89
C ALA A 71 -7.67 -1.42 10.92
N ARG A 72 -6.95 -1.42 12.04
CA ARG A 72 -5.68 -0.71 12.14
C ARG A 72 -4.57 -1.57 11.57
N LEU A 73 -3.56 -0.93 10.98
CA LEU A 73 -2.38 -1.64 10.47
C LEU A 73 -1.52 -2.25 11.59
N GLN A 74 -1.71 -1.80 12.83
CA GLN A 74 -1.06 -2.33 14.03
C GLN A 74 -1.68 -3.64 14.56
N ASP A 75 -2.93 -3.92 14.17
CA ASP A 75 -3.75 -5.03 14.65
C ASP A 75 -3.72 -6.21 13.65
N ASP A 76 -4.40 -7.32 13.98
CA ASP A 76 -4.46 -8.52 13.12
C ASP A 76 -5.45 -8.37 11.94
N TRP A 77 -5.22 -7.37 11.08
CA TRP A 77 -6.09 -7.06 9.92
C TRP A 77 -6.20 -8.19 8.88
N SER A 78 -5.26 -9.14 8.87
CA SER A 78 -5.28 -10.31 7.97
C SER A 78 -6.51 -11.20 8.17
N ASP A 79 -7.08 -11.22 9.37
CA ASP A 79 -8.26 -12.05 9.68
C ASP A 79 -9.53 -11.56 8.96
N GLY A 80 -9.54 -10.28 8.57
CA GLY A 80 -10.63 -9.69 7.77
C GLY A 80 -10.51 -9.99 6.27
N LEU A 81 -9.43 -10.63 5.81
CA LEU A 81 -9.25 -10.93 4.39
C LEU A 81 -10.15 -12.09 3.97
N THR A 82 -11.06 -11.81 3.03
CA THR A 82 -11.97 -12.83 2.48
C THR A 82 -11.29 -13.82 1.53
N ARG A 83 -10.03 -13.56 1.17
CA ARG A 83 -9.20 -14.38 0.28
C ARG A 83 -7.72 -14.01 0.44
N GLN A 84 -6.84 -14.94 0.09
CA GLN A 84 -5.40 -14.69 0.03
C GLN A 84 -5.07 -13.63 -1.05
N PRO A 85 -4.38 -12.52 -0.71
CA PRO A 85 -3.96 -11.53 -1.68
C PRO A 85 -2.79 -12.02 -2.54
N THR A 86 -2.89 -11.82 -3.86
CA THR A 86 -1.75 -11.96 -4.79
C THR A 86 -0.90 -10.69 -4.82
N SER A 87 -1.39 -9.59 -4.27
CA SER A 87 -0.66 -8.32 -4.17
C SER A 87 -1.20 -7.48 -3.02
N ILE A 88 -0.31 -6.78 -2.33
CA ILE A 88 -0.64 -5.77 -1.32
C ILE A 88 -0.05 -4.45 -1.79
N VAL A 89 -0.86 -3.39 -1.80
CA VAL A 89 -0.44 -2.05 -2.22
C VAL A 89 -0.73 -1.06 -1.09
N SER A 90 0.32 -0.43 -0.58
CA SER A 90 0.26 0.67 0.39
C SER A 90 0.69 1.98 -0.27
N MET A 91 -0.03 3.05 0.01
CA MET A 91 0.32 4.41 -0.43
C MET A 91 0.17 5.39 0.73
N SER A 92 1.29 5.89 1.26
CA SER A 92 1.31 6.84 2.39
C SER A 92 0.55 6.38 3.63
N ALA A 93 0.45 5.08 3.89
CA ALA A 93 -0.26 4.54 5.06
C ALA A 93 0.69 4.09 6.19
N ILE A 94 1.95 3.79 5.87
CA ILE A 94 2.89 3.12 6.76
C ILE A 94 3.81 4.13 7.47
N HIS A 95 3.96 5.35 6.96
CA HIS A 95 4.94 6.31 7.48
C HIS A 95 4.76 6.68 8.94
N HIS A 96 3.53 6.67 9.46
CA HIS A 96 3.24 6.97 10.87
C HIS A 96 3.58 5.83 11.83
N LEU A 97 3.79 4.62 11.31
CA LEU A 97 4.13 3.47 12.14
C LEU A 97 5.55 3.60 12.69
N ASP A 98 5.75 3.20 13.94
CA ASP A 98 7.08 3.07 14.52
C ASP A 98 7.84 1.87 13.91
N PRO A 99 9.15 1.71 14.17
CA PRO A 99 9.94 0.61 13.60
C PRO A 99 9.40 -0.79 13.91
N HIS A 100 8.90 -1.02 15.13
CA HIS A 100 8.37 -2.33 15.55
C HIS A 100 7.01 -2.60 14.90
N GLU A 101 6.13 -1.60 14.84
CA GLU A 101 4.85 -1.67 14.11
C GLU A 101 5.07 -1.95 12.62
N LYS A 102 6.07 -1.30 11.99
CA LYS A 102 6.46 -1.58 10.59
C LYS A 102 6.91 -3.03 10.42
N THR A 103 7.80 -3.51 11.29
CA THR A 103 8.27 -4.91 11.23
C THR A 103 7.12 -5.89 11.32
N ARG A 104 6.18 -5.69 12.27
CA ARG A 104 4.99 -6.53 12.40
C ARG A 104 4.13 -6.50 11.14
N LEU A 105 3.84 -5.30 10.63
CA LEU A 105 3.06 -5.14 9.40
C LEU A 105 3.68 -5.88 8.21
N TYR A 106 5.00 -5.75 8.01
CA TYR A 106 5.68 -6.42 6.91
C TYR A 106 5.70 -7.95 7.06
N LEU A 107 5.82 -8.46 8.29
CA LEU A 107 5.72 -9.90 8.55
C LEU A 107 4.31 -10.42 8.27
N GLN A 108 3.30 -9.76 8.80
CA GLN A 108 1.91 -10.14 8.58
C GLN A 108 1.52 -10.05 7.09
N ALA A 109 2.00 -9.02 6.39
CA ALA A 109 1.83 -8.90 4.95
C ALA A 109 2.55 -10.02 4.20
N PHE A 110 3.76 -10.42 4.63
CA PHE A 110 4.48 -11.54 4.04
C PHE A 110 3.76 -12.87 4.26
N ASP A 111 3.23 -13.11 5.46
CA ASP A 111 2.57 -14.35 5.83
C ASP A 111 1.21 -14.55 5.14
N CYS A 112 0.47 -13.47 4.89
CA CYS A 112 -0.84 -13.55 4.24
C CYS A 112 -0.76 -13.48 2.70
N LEU A 113 0.35 -13.03 2.14
CA LEU A 113 0.52 -12.93 0.69
C LEU A 113 0.67 -14.32 0.06
N ASP A 114 0.18 -14.47 -1.16
CA ASP A 114 0.51 -15.62 -2.01
C ASP A 114 2.04 -15.76 -2.14
N GLU A 115 2.56 -17.00 -2.27
CA GLU A 115 3.99 -17.30 -2.42
C GLU A 115 4.67 -16.51 -3.54
N GLN A 116 3.93 -16.20 -4.61
CA GLN A 116 4.41 -15.40 -5.75
C GLN A 116 3.89 -13.96 -5.74
N GLY A 117 3.27 -13.53 -4.65
CA GLY A 117 2.64 -12.24 -4.58
C GLY A 117 3.63 -11.09 -4.42
N LEU A 118 3.12 -9.88 -4.67
CA LEU A 118 3.90 -8.65 -4.64
C LEU A 118 3.44 -7.70 -3.53
N PHE A 119 4.38 -7.19 -2.75
CA PHE A 119 4.13 -6.06 -1.85
C PHE A 119 4.70 -4.77 -2.45
N VAL A 120 3.85 -3.78 -2.68
CA VAL A 120 4.23 -2.45 -3.20
C VAL A 120 3.93 -1.40 -2.15
N ASN A 121 4.93 -0.61 -1.76
CA ASN A 121 4.75 0.51 -0.85
C ASN A 121 5.28 1.80 -1.46
N GLY A 122 4.37 2.73 -1.73
CA GLY A 122 4.72 4.11 -2.08
C GLY A 122 4.56 4.99 -0.85
N ASP A 123 5.65 5.24 -0.14
CA ASP A 123 5.63 6.10 1.05
C ASP A 123 6.81 7.08 1.07
N LYS A 124 6.73 8.08 1.95
CA LYS A 124 7.83 9.00 2.21
C LYS A 124 8.94 8.24 2.93
N VAL A 125 10.13 8.25 2.35
CA VAL A 125 11.33 7.71 2.97
C VAL A 125 12.10 8.88 3.57
N ARG A 126 12.50 8.74 4.84
CA ARG A 126 13.40 9.67 5.50
C ARG A 126 14.75 9.65 4.80
N ASP A 127 15.41 10.80 4.68
CA ASP A 127 16.82 10.79 4.28
C ASP A 127 17.63 9.96 5.30
N SER A 128 18.56 9.18 4.77
CA SER A 128 19.53 8.44 5.57
C SER A 128 20.48 9.37 6.33
N ASP A 129 20.70 10.57 5.80
CA ASP A 129 21.46 11.64 6.44
C ASP A 129 20.56 12.38 7.45
N THR A 130 20.89 12.23 8.74
CA THR A 130 20.07 12.77 9.83
C THR A 130 20.06 14.30 9.81
N ASP A 131 21.19 14.95 9.49
CA ASP A 131 21.31 16.41 9.53
C ASP A 131 20.53 17.05 8.39
N LYS A 132 20.55 16.43 7.19
CA LYS A 132 19.71 16.86 6.07
C LYS A 132 18.23 16.70 6.38
N TYR A 133 17.84 15.59 7.01
CA TYR A 133 16.45 15.38 7.39
C TYR A 133 15.96 16.41 8.41
N LEU A 134 16.77 16.72 9.43
CA LEU A 134 16.43 17.75 10.42
C LEU A 134 16.33 19.16 9.80
N THR A 135 17.21 19.47 8.85
CA THR A 135 17.16 20.75 8.11
C THR A 135 15.89 20.87 7.24
N TYR A 136 15.46 19.77 6.60
CA TYR A 136 14.21 19.74 5.84
C TYR A 136 12.98 20.00 6.71
N LEU A 137 12.96 19.54 7.97
CA LEU A 137 11.83 19.74 8.88
C LEU A 137 11.70 21.17 9.42
N GLN A 138 12.77 21.98 9.33
CA GLN A 138 12.80 23.35 9.86
C GLN A 138 12.35 24.41 8.83
N ASN A 139 12.16 24.02 7.56
CA ASN A 139 11.72 24.88 6.45
C ASN A 139 10.30 24.51 6.00
#